data_AF-A8ZUY2-F1
#
_entry.id   AF-A8ZUY2-F1
#
_cell.length_a   1.000
_cell.length_b   1.000
_cell.length_c   1.000
_cell.angle_alpha   90.00
_cell.angle_beta   90.00
_cell.angle_gamma   90.00
#
_symmetry.space_group_name_H-M   'P 1'
#
loop_
_entity.id
_entity.type
_entity.pdbx_description
1 polymer ?
#
loop_
_entity_poly.entity_id
_entity_poly.type
_entity_poly.pdbx_seq_one_letter_code
_entity_poly.pdbx_strand_id
1 'polypeptide(L)'
;MFGLFKKDPSKLLKQDTSAKKSGNMDEAISLLRKAYKAIAKSDMNSGVDTFLRLPLYLQEANRTEEAWNEFENLLTKGYPNQQPNKYPQLLPMDRSTIYDKMRLFLQREGRNDEAVKYGLFSHLSWASGLYLQSRREEFKDFIDAETTDNVVTKLLKKAKKANLSEKVSSLIKHEIKNVPKINFKVLGTKVDSVLTE
;
A
#
# COMPACT_ATOMS: atom_id res chain seq x y z
N MET A 1 21.20 6.21 -36.01
CA MET A 1 22.12 6.13 -34.85
C MET A 1 21.77 7.25 -33.86
N PHE A 2 20.79 7.03 -32.96
CA PHE A 2 20.35 8.04 -31.98
C PHE A 2 20.27 7.40 -30.58
N GLY A 3 21.43 7.07 -30.02
CA GLY A 3 21.58 6.67 -28.62
C GLY A 3 21.73 7.90 -27.72
N LEU A 4 20.71 8.76 -27.65
CA LEU A 4 20.73 9.96 -26.80
C LEU A 4 20.33 9.58 -25.36
N PHE A 5 21.35 9.37 -24.53
CA PHE A 5 21.33 9.37 -23.06
C PHE A 5 20.12 8.70 -22.39
N LYS A 6 20.06 7.36 -22.38
CA LYS A 6 19.24 6.67 -21.38
C LYS A 6 19.80 7.02 -20.00
N LYS A 7 19.10 7.88 -19.25
CA LYS A 7 19.47 8.17 -17.86
C LYS A 7 19.37 6.88 -17.06
N ASP A 8 20.48 6.46 -16.46
CA ASP A 8 20.53 5.29 -15.60
C ASP A 8 19.52 5.45 -14.43
N PRO A 9 18.48 4.60 -14.35
CA PRO A 9 17.49 4.71 -13.30
C PRO A 9 18.10 4.53 -11.91
N SER A 10 19.13 3.70 -11.76
CA SER A 10 19.80 3.49 -10.47
C SER A 10 20.52 4.77 -10.01
N LYS A 11 21.16 5.49 -10.94
CA LYS A 11 21.76 6.79 -10.65
C LYS A 11 20.71 7.82 -10.22
N LEU A 12 19.58 7.88 -10.92
CA LEU A 12 18.48 8.79 -10.57
C LEU A 12 17.91 8.48 -9.17
N LEU A 13 17.76 7.19 -8.83
CA LEU A 13 17.28 6.79 -7.51
C LEU A 13 18.27 7.16 -6.39
N LYS A 14 19.58 7.02 -6.64
CA LYS A 14 20.60 7.48 -5.68
C LYS A 14 20.55 8.99 -5.49
N GLN A 15 20.39 9.74 -6.59
CA GLN A 15 20.28 11.19 -6.56
C GLN A 15 19.02 11.65 -5.82
N ASP A 16 17.87 10.95 -5.98
CA ASP A 16 16.64 11.29 -5.23
C ASP A 16 16.89 11.26 -3.72
N THR A 17 17.63 10.24 -3.27
CA THR A 17 17.84 9.99 -1.84
C THR A 17 18.81 11.03 -1.28
N SER A 18 19.80 11.45 -2.05
CA SER A 18 20.67 12.56 -1.69
C SER A 18 19.90 13.89 -1.62
N ALA A 19 19.09 14.21 -2.63
CA ALA A 19 18.29 15.44 -2.65
C ALA A 19 17.33 15.50 -1.46
N LYS A 20 16.66 14.37 -1.15
CA LYS A 20 15.78 14.25 0.03
C LYS A 20 16.53 14.49 1.33
N LYS A 21 17.72 13.90 1.50
CA LYS A 21 18.56 14.08 2.69
C LYS A 21 19.04 15.53 2.86
N SER A 22 19.22 16.27 1.76
CA SER A 22 19.56 17.69 1.77
C SER A 22 18.35 18.61 1.94
N GLY A 23 17.15 18.07 2.15
CA GLY A 23 15.91 18.86 2.29
C GLY A 23 15.35 19.40 0.97
N ASN A 24 15.96 19.08 -0.18
CA ASN A 24 15.49 19.52 -1.49
C ASN A 24 14.39 18.58 -2.02
N MET A 25 13.20 18.70 -1.43
CA MET A 25 12.07 17.80 -1.70
C MET A 25 11.57 17.87 -3.15
N ASP A 26 11.51 19.06 -3.75
CA ASP A 26 11.06 19.20 -5.14
C ASP A 26 12.03 18.56 -6.14
N GLU A 27 13.33 18.68 -5.90
CA GLU A 27 14.33 17.97 -6.69
C GLU A 27 14.21 16.46 -6.52
N ALA A 28 14.04 15.97 -5.29
CA ALA A 28 13.87 14.55 -5.00
C ALA A 28 12.63 13.97 -5.73
N ILE A 29 11.50 14.68 -5.70
CA ILE A 29 10.26 14.32 -6.42
C ILE A 29 10.50 14.32 -7.94
N SER A 30 11.19 15.34 -8.47
CA SER A 30 11.54 15.42 -9.90
C SER A 30 12.41 14.25 -10.34
N LEU A 31 13.39 13.86 -9.52
CA LEU A 31 14.29 12.74 -9.77
C LEU A 31 13.56 11.40 -9.73
N LEU A 32 12.66 11.17 -8.76
CA LEU A 32 11.81 9.98 -8.72
C LEU A 32 10.96 9.84 -9.98
N ARG A 33 10.30 10.92 -10.42
CA ARG A 33 9.48 10.90 -11.65
C ARG A 33 10.32 10.58 -12.89
N LYS A 34 11.55 11.10 -12.96
CA LYS A 34 12.49 10.77 -14.04
C LYS A 34 12.95 9.31 -13.93
N ALA A 35 13.21 8.81 -12.73
CA ALA A 35 13.62 7.42 -12.49
C ALA A 35 12.54 6.45 -12.95
N TYR A 36 11.27 6.68 -12.57
CA TYR A 36 10.17 5.78 -12.95
C TYR A 36 9.97 5.72 -14.47
N LYS A 37 10.09 6.86 -15.17
CA LYS A 37 10.08 6.91 -16.64
C LYS A 37 11.25 6.15 -17.27
N ALA A 38 12.41 6.12 -16.61
CA ALA A 38 13.58 5.39 -17.07
C ALA A 38 13.45 3.88 -16.80
N ILE A 39 12.93 3.48 -15.64
CA ILE A 39 12.62 2.09 -15.27
C ILE A 39 11.64 1.47 -16.27
N ALA A 40 10.59 2.21 -16.66
CA ALA A 40 9.62 1.76 -17.65
C ALA A 40 10.20 1.48 -19.05
N LYS A 41 11.46 1.90 -19.31
CA LYS A 41 12.16 1.72 -20.59
C LYS A 41 13.43 0.87 -20.47
N SER A 42 13.60 0.19 -19.33
CA SER A 42 14.75 -0.67 -19.04
C SER A 42 14.30 -2.01 -18.47
N ASP A 43 15.22 -2.97 -18.46
CA ASP A 43 15.03 -4.29 -17.85
C ASP A 43 15.23 -4.26 -16.32
N MET A 44 15.29 -3.06 -15.72
CA MET A 44 15.47 -2.91 -14.28
C MET A 44 14.21 -3.41 -13.57
N ASN A 45 14.35 -4.52 -12.83
CA ASN A 45 13.29 -4.99 -11.95
C ASN A 45 13.30 -4.16 -10.66
N SER A 46 12.16 -3.60 -10.29
CA SER A 46 11.98 -2.80 -9.08
C SER A 46 10.64 -3.15 -8.45
N GLY A 47 10.66 -3.50 -7.17
CA GLY A 47 9.43 -3.79 -6.42
C GLY A 47 8.64 -2.53 -6.07
N VAL A 48 7.42 -2.73 -5.58
CA VAL A 48 6.46 -1.68 -5.21
C VAL A 48 7.05 -0.61 -4.28
N ASP A 49 7.95 -0.97 -3.36
CA ASP A 49 8.62 -0.04 -2.44
C ASP A 49 9.36 1.10 -3.14
N THR A 50 9.91 0.84 -4.33
CA THR A 50 10.57 1.87 -5.13
C THR A 50 9.58 2.95 -5.57
N PHE A 51 8.36 2.53 -5.93
CA PHE A 51 7.32 3.41 -6.44
C PHE A 51 6.50 4.08 -5.33
N LEU A 52 6.47 3.49 -4.13
CA LEU A 52 5.90 4.10 -2.94
C LEU A 52 6.69 5.30 -2.42
N ARG A 53 7.94 5.51 -2.87
CA ARG A 53 8.72 6.71 -2.47
C ARG A 53 8.03 8.00 -2.90
N LEU A 54 7.45 8.04 -4.10
CA LEU A 54 6.82 9.25 -4.63
C LEU A 54 5.64 9.75 -3.78
N PRO A 55 4.59 8.95 -3.50
CA PRO A 55 3.51 9.42 -2.64
C PRO A 55 4.00 9.81 -1.23
N LEU A 56 5.02 9.12 -0.70
CA LEU A 56 5.60 9.48 0.61
C LEU A 56 6.36 10.81 0.57
N TYR A 57 7.12 11.08 -0.49
CA TYR A 57 7.85 12.35 -0.63
C TYR A 57 6.88 13.50 -0.90
N LEU A 58 5.79 13.26 -1.64
CA LEU A 58 4.73 14.24 -1.83
C LEU A 58 4.03 14.57 -0.51
N GLN A 59 3.77 13.58 0.36
CA GLN A 59 3.23 13.83 1.70
C GLN A 59 4.16 14.74 2.51
N GLU A 60 5.46 14.41 2.57
CA GLU A 60 6.46 15.17 3.31
C GLU A 60 6.66 16.60 2.78
N ALA A 61 6.34 16.83 1.49
CA ALA A 61 6.31 18.14 0.86
C ALA A 61 4.95 18.87 0.97
N ASN A 62 4.01 18.40 1.80
CA ASN A 62 2.64 18.93 1.94
C ASN A 62 1.81 18.95 0.65
N ARG A 63 2.08 18.03 -0.29
CA ARG A 63 1.34 17.85 -1.55
C ARG A 63 0.36 16.67 -1.42
N THR A 64 -0.54 16.77 -0.45
CA THR A 64 -1.40 15.68 0.04
C THR A 64 -2.29 15.07 -1.04
N GLU A 65 -2.97 15.89 -1.85
CA GLU A 65 -3.84 15.38 -2.92
C GLU A 65 -3.06 14.63 -4.00
N GLU A 66 -1.91 15.17 -4.39
CA GLU A 66 -1.04 14.53 -5.38
C GLU A 66 -0.47 13.21 -4.83
N ALA A 67 -0.06 13.19 -3.56
CA ALA A 67 0.38 11.97 -2.90
C ALA A 67 -0.71 10.88 -2.93
N TRP A 68 -1.95 11.26 -2.62
CA TRP A 68 -3.08 10.34 -2.63
C TRP A 68 -3.35 9.77 -4.03
N ASN A 69 -3.35 10.64 -5.04
CA ASN A 69 -3.53 10.23 -6.44
C ASN A 69 -2.45 9.24 -6.89
N GLU A 70 -1.20 9.38 -6.42
CA GLU A 70 -0.14 8.40 -6.74
C GLU A 70 -0.41 7.04 -6.08
N PHE A 71 -0.95 6.96 -4.86
CA PHE A 71 -1.40 5.68 -4.29
C PHE A 71 -2.51 5.03 -5.12
N GLU A 72 -3.51 5.82 -5.55
CA GLU A 72 -4.60 5.32 -6.39
C GLU A 72 -4.10 4.85 -7.76
N ASN A 73 -3.15 5.56 -8.36
CA ASN A 73 -2.48 5.11 -9.57
C ASN A 73 -1.77 3.76 -9.36
N LEU A 74 -1.05 3.56 -8.25
CA LEU A 74 -0.41 2.27 -7.95
C LEU A 74 -1.42 1.12 -7.81
N LEU A 75 -2.60 1.38 -7.24
CA LEU A 75 -3.66 0.37 -7.09
C LEU A 75 -4.38 0.02 -8.41
N THR A 76 -4.58 1.03 -9.27
CA THR A 76 -5.43 0.91 -10.47
C THR A 76 -4.65 0.66 -11.75
N LYS A 77 -3.51 1.32 -11.91
CA LYS A 77 -2.65 1.24 -13.11
C LYS A 77 -1.41 0.37 -12.88
N GLY A 78 -1.07 0.08 -11.63
CA GLY A 78 0.15 -0.63 -11.27
C GLY A 78 1.40 0.26 -11.34
N TYR A 79 2.56 -0.38 -11.43
CA TYR A 79 3.85 0.30 -11.56
C TYR A 79 4.67 -0.28 -12.73
N PRO A 80 5.67 0.46 -13.24
CA PRO A 80 6.58 -0.04 -14.27
C PRO A 80 7.15 -1.43 -13.98
N ASN A 81 7.10 -2.31 -14.98
CA ASN A 81 7.59 -3.68 -14.89
C ASN A 81 6.83 -4.58 -13.89
N GLN A 82 5.68 -4.15 -13.36
CA GLN A 82 4.75 -5.06 -12.69
C GLN A 82 4.20 -6.07 -13.70
N GLN A 83 4.27 -7.36 -13.39
CA GLN A 83 3.84 -8.43 -14.29
C GLN A 83 2.65 -9.21 -13.70
N PRO A 84 1.46 -8.60 -13.56
CA PRO A 84 0.33 -9.21 -12.86
C PRO A 84 -0.18 -10.48 -13.55
N ASN A 85 -0.02 -10.60 -14.88
CA ASN A 85 -0.42 -11.80 -15.62
C ASN A 85 0.59 -12.94 -15.47
N LYS A 86 1.87 -12.62 -15.23
CA LYS A 86 2.94 -13.62 -15.06
C LYS A 86 3.05 -14.09 -13.62
N TYR A 87 2.84 -13.17 -12.67
CA TYR A 87 2.96 -13.41 -11.24
C TYR A 87 1.73 -12.87 -10.48
N PRO A 88 0.53 -13.42 -10.73
CA PRO A 88 -0.73 -12.92 -10.14
C PRO A 88 -0.75 -12.98 -8.61
N GLN A 89 0.00 -13.91 -8.01
CA GLN A 89 0.14 -14.08 -6.57
C GLN A 89 0.96 -12.97 -5.87
N LEU A 90 1.70 -12.15 -6.63
CA LEU A 90 2.44 -11.00 -6.09
C LEU A 90 1.56 -9.75 -5.99
N LEU A 91 0.55 -9.62 -6.86
CA LEU A 91 -0.37 -8.47 -6.86
C LEU A 91 -1.03 -8.19 -5.49
N PRO A 92 -1.60 -9.18 -4.78
CA PRO A 92 -2.15 -8.93 -3.44
C PRO A 92 -1.07 -8.58 -2.40
N MET A 93 0.17 -9.06 -2.55
CA MET A 93 1.28 -8.67 -1.68
C MET A 93 1.65 -7.20 -1.91
N ASP A 94 1.75 -6.77 -3.17
CA ASP A 94 2.00 -5.37 -3.51
C ASP A 94 0.87 -4.47 -2.96
N ARG A 95 -0.39 -4.88 -3.14
CA ARG A 95 -1.56 -4.16 -2.60
C ARG A 95 -1.53 -4.06 -1.08
N SER A 96 -1.12 -5.12 -0.39
CA SER A 96 -0.93 -5.08 1.07
C SER A 96 0.03 -3.96 1.48
N THR A 97 1.18 -3.87 0.82
CA THR A 97 2.18 -2.83 1.09
C THR A 97 1.66 -1.43 0.77
N ILE A 98 0.96 -1.27 -0.36
CA ILE A 98 0.35 0.02 -0.73
C ILE A 98 -0.67 0.45 0.33
N TYR A 99 -1.60 -0.43 0.72
CA TYR A 99 -2.61 -0.14 1.72
C TYR A 99 -2.02 0.15 3.10
N ASP A 100 -0.94 -0.52 3.50
CA ASP A 100 -0.22 -0.16 4.74
C ASP A 100 0.32 1.27 4.68
N LYS A 101 0.90 1.68 3.55
CA LYS A 101 1.38 3.06 3.38
C LYS A 101 0.23 4.07 3.33
N MET A 102 -0.91 3.74 2.73
CA MET A 102 -2.11 4.59 2.78
C MET A 102 -2.65 4.74 4.21
N ARG A 103 -2.67 3.66 4.99
CA ARG A 103 -3.00 3.71 6.42
C ARG A 103 -2.07 4.67 7.15
N LEU A 104 -0.76 4.49 7.01
CA LEU A 104 0.23 5.32 7.69
C LEU A 104 0.15 6.79 7.26
N PHE A 105 -0.10 7.03 5.97
CA PHE A 105 -0.35 8.37 5.43
C PHE A 105 -1.50 9.03 6.18
N LEU A 106 -2.67 8.40 6.25
CA LEU A 106 -3.85 8.95 6.93
C LEU A 106 -3.62 9.16 8.43
N GLN A 107 -2.89 8.25 9.10
CA GLN A 107 -2.57 8.42 10.52
C GLN A 107 -1.67 9.64 10.79
N ARG A 108 -0.75 9.98 9.87
CA ARG A 108 0.07 11.19 9.99
C ARG A 108 -0.76 12.47 9.81
N GLU A 109 -1.79 12.40 8.97
CA GLU A 109 -2.78 13.48 8.78
C GLU A 109 -3.85 13.52 9.91
N GLY A 110 -3.74 12.68 10.94
CA GLY A 110 -4.72 12.59 12.03
C GLY A 110 -6.06 11.93 11.64
N ARG A 111 -6.21 11.46 10.41
CA ARG A 111 -7.40 10.80 9.85
C ARG A 111 -7.47 9.32 10.25
N ASN A 112 -7.45 9.05 11.55
CA ASN A 112 -7.29 7.70 12.08
C ASN A 112 -8.50 6.78 11.78
N ASP A 113 -9.72 7.33 11.70
CA ASP A 113 -10.92 6.57 11.36
C ASP A 113 -10.82 5.98 9.95
N GLU A 114 -10.45 6.80 8.97
CA GLU A 114 -10.25 6.36 7.59
C GLU A 114 -9.07 5.39 7.47
N ALA A 115 -8.04 5.57 8.29
CA ALA A 115 -6.88 4.69 8.30
C ALA A 115 -7.24 3.25 8.72
N VAL A 116 -8.31 3.04 9.51
CA VAL A 116 -8.77 1.70 9.90
C VAL A 116 -9.03 0.86 8.66
N LYS A 117 -9.81 1.38 7.70
CA LYS A 117 -10.17 0.69 6.46
C LYS A 117 -8.93 0.20 5.69
N TYR A 118 -7.94 1.06 5.51
CA TYR A 118 -6.72 0.70 4.78
C TYR A 118 -5.82 -0.27 5.56
N GLY A 119 -5.82 -0.22 6.89
CA GLY A 119 -5.16 -1.23 7.71
C GLY A 119 -5.77 -2.62 7.54
N LEU A 120 -7.10 -2.69 7.50
CA LEU A 120 -7.83 -3.94 7.26
C LEU A 120 -7.62 -4.46 5.84
N PHE A 121 -7.61 -3.55 4.86
CA PHE A 121 -7.33 -3.91 3.46
C PHE A 121 -5.92 -4.47 3.28
N SER A 122 -4.93 -3.88 3.96
CA SER A 122 -3.55 -4.39 3.98
C SER A 122 -3.51 -5.82 4.51
N HIS A 123 -4.07 -6.06 5.69
CA HIS A 123 -4.11 -7.38 6.32
C HIS A 123 -4.76 -8.43 5.41
N LEU A 124 -5.96 -8.16 4.89
CA LEU A 124 -6.67 -9.10 4.02
C LEU A 124 -5.99 -9.32 2.65
N SER A 125 -5.31 -8.30 2.12
CA SER A 125 -4.52 -8.44 0.90
C SER A 125 -3.31 -9.34 1.13
N TRP A 126 -2.62 -9.23 2.28
CA TRP A 126 -1.52 -10.12 2.63
C TRP A 126 -2.00 -11.58 2.76
N ALA A 127 -3.11 -11.79 3.48
CA ALA A 127 -3.73 -13.11 3.60
C ALA A 127 -4.05 -13.72 2.22
N SER A 128 -4.57 -12.91 1.29
CA SER A 128 -4.83 -13.33 -0.08
C SER A 128 -3.56 -13.72 -0.84
N GLY A 129 -2.46 -13.00 -0.64
CA GLY A 129 -1.17 -13.36 -1.21
C GLY A 129 -0.61 -14.66 -0.64
N LEU A 130 -0.66 -14.86 0.69
CA LEU A 130 -0.20 -16.09 1.34
C LEU A 130 -0.97 -17.31 0.79
N TYR A 131 -2.30 -17.18 0.65
CA TYR A 131 -3.15 -18.20 0.07
C TYR A 131 -2.75 -18.52 -1.38
N LEU A 132 -2.62 -17.51 -2.23
CA LEU A 132 -2.27 -17.69 -3.65
C LEU A 132 -0.83 -18.23 -3.86
N GLN A 133 0.07 -18.00 -2.91
CA GLN A 133 1.41 -18.57 -2.89
C GLN A 133 1.47 -19.98 -2.29
N SER A 134 0.34 -20.57 -1.89
CA SER A 134 0.26 -21.87 -1.20
C SER A 134 1.04 -21.94 0.12
N ARG A 135 1.26 -20.80 0.79
CA ARG A 135 1.95 -20.72 2.10
C ARG A 135 0.97 -21.02 3.23
N ARG A 136 0.52 -22.29 3.31
CA ARG A 136 -0.65 -22.70 4.11
C ARG A 136 -0.50 -22.49 5.62
N GLU A 137 0.64 -22.87 6.20
CA GLU A 137 0.87 -22.68 7.64
C GLU A 137 0.93 -21.20 8.00
N GLU A 138 1.71 -20.42 7.24
CA GLU A 138 1.76 -18.97 7.43
C GLU A 138 0.40 -18.30 7.22
N PHE A 139 -0.40 -18.75 6.26
CA PHE A 139 -1.77 -18.26 6.08
C PHE A 139 -2.61 -18.54 7.31
N LYS A 140 -2.60 -19.78 7.81
CA LYS A 140 -3.38 -20.22 8.98
C LYS A 140 -3.02 -19.41 10.23
N ASP A 141 -1.73 -19.22 10.47
CA ASP A 141 -1.22 -18.42 11.59
C ASP A 141 -1.53 -16.93 11.40
N PHE A 142 -1.57 -16.43 10.17
CA PHE A 142 -1.82 -15.01 9.92
C PHE A 142 -3.29 -14.62 10.05
N ILE A 143 -4.22 -15.55 9.80
CA ILE A 143 -5.68 -15.32 9.83
C ILE A 143 -6.35 -15.90 11.07
N ASP A 144 -5.59 -16.38 12.05
CA ASP A 144 -6.17 -16.86 13.29
C ASP A 144 -6.95 -15.75 14.02
N ALA A 145 -7.88 -16.15 14.89
CA ALA A 145 -8.79 -15.22 15.54
C ALA A 145 -8.07 -14.20 16.43
N GLU A 146 -7.04 -14.63 17.17
CA GLU A 146 -6.27 -13.78 18.07
C GLU A 146 -5.44 -12.76 17.27
N THR A 147 -4.74 -13.21 16.23
CA THR A 147 -3.98 -12.30 15.33
C THR A 147 -4.90 -11.28 14.69
N THR A 148 -6.06 -11.71 14.18
CA THR A 148 -7.06 -10.83 13.56
C THR A 148 -7.57 -9.79 14.55
N ASP A 149 -7.96 -10.21 15.76
CA ASP A 149 -8.47 -9.33 16.81
C ASP A 149 -7.41 -8.33 17.28
N ASN A 150 -6.16 -8.76 17.36
CA ASN A 150 -5.02 -7.89 17.70
C ASN A 150 -4.80 -6.80 16.65
N VAL A 151 -4.91 -7.12 15.35
CA VAL A 151 -4.80 -6.13 14.26
C VAL A 151 -5.93 -5.11 14.36
N VAL A 152 -7.18 -5.57 14.46
CA VAL A 152 -8.37 -4.72 14.55
C VAL A 152 -8.30 -3.79 15.76
N THR A 153 -7.98 -4.35 16.94
CA THR A 153 -7.87 -3.61 18.19
C THR A 153 -6.83 -2.51 18.11
N LYS A 154 -5.64 -2.78 17.54
CA LYS A 154 -4.58 -1.77 17.38
C LYS A 154 -5.02 -0.61 16.50
N LEU A 155 -5.71 -0.89 15.40
CA LEU A 155 -6.24 0.14 14.50
C LEU A 155 -7.31 1.01 15.19
N LEU A 156 -8.27 0.37 15.85
CA LEU A 156 -9.38 1.06 16.52
C LEU A 156 -8.95 1.84 17.77
N LYS A 157 -7.95 1.35 18.53
CA LYS A 157 -7.35 2.12 19.63
C LYS A 157 -6.81 3.45 19.13
N LYS A 158 -6.12 3.46 17.99
CA LYS A 158 -5.58 4.68 17.40
C LYS A 158 -6.67 5.62 16.85
N ALA A 159 -7.78 5.05 16.39
CA ALA A 159 -9.01 5.77 16.04
C ALA A 159 -9.88 6.18 17.24
N LYS A 160 -9.47 5.87 18.48
CA LYS A 160 -10.27 6.09 19.71
C LYS A 160 -11.65 5.43 19.69
N LYS A 161 -11.78 4.29 18.99
CA LYS A 161 -13.02 3.52 18.79
C LYS A 161 -12.89 2.06 19.20
N ALA A 162 -12.13 1.81 20.27
CA ALA A 162 -11.84 0.44 20.73
C ALA A 162 -13.09 -0.37 21.10
N ASN A 163 -14.18 0.30 21.47
CA ASN A 163 -15.49 -0.30 21.72
C ASN A 163 -16.12 -0.98 20.48
N LEU A 164 -15.66 -0.66 19.26
CA LEU A 164 -16.16 -1.25 18.02
C LEU A 164 -15.38 -2.52 17.59
N SER A 165 -14.41 -2.97 18.40
CA SER A 165 -13.50 -4.05 18.02
C SER A 165 -14.22 -5.35 17.68
N GLU A 166 -15.22 -5.74 18.47
CA GLU A 166 -15.98 -6.97 18.20
C GLU A 166 -16.76 -6.91 16.87
N LYS A 167 -17.43 -5.78 16.59
CA LYS A 167 -18.15 -5.56 15.34
C LYS A 167 -17.21 -5.63 14.13
N VAL A 168 -16.10 -4.89 14.18
CA VAL A 168 -15.12 -4.84 13.09
C VAL A 168 -14.41 -6.18 12.91
N SER A 169 -14.00 -6.84 14.00
CA SER A 169 -13.40 -8.17 13.95
C SER A 169 -14.32 -9.19 13.29
N SER A 170 -15.61 -9.15 13.60
CA SER A 170 -16.59 -10.05 13.00
C SER A 170 -16.71 -9.85 11.48
N LEU A 171 -16.66 -8.60 11.00
CA LEU A 171 -16.61 -8.30 9.56
C LEU A 171 -15.36 -8.91 8.90
N ILE A 172 -14.20 -8.78 9.53
CA ILE A 172 -12.94 -9.27 8.96
C ILE A 172 -12.86 -10.80 8.97
N LYS A 173 -13.28 -11.44 10.07
CA LYS A 173 -13.40 -12.91 10.16
C LYS A 173 -14.37 -13.47 9.12
N HIS A 174 -15.44 -12.74 8.80
CA HIS A 174 -16.33 -13.10 7.69
C HIS A 174 -15.62 -13.02 6.33
N GLU A 175 -14.90 -11.92 6.04
CA GLU A 175 -14.21 -11.76 4.75
C GLU A 175 -13.01 -12.70 4.56
N ILE A 176 -12.34 -13.13 5.64
CA ILE A 176 -11.27 -14.14 5.59
C ILE A 176 -11.75 -15.43 4.91
N LYS A 177 -13.01 -15.82 5.11
CA LYS A 177 -13.60 -17.01 4.46
C LYS A 177 -13.72 -16.87 2.94
N ASN A 178 -13.69 -15.64 2.43
CA ASN A 178 -13.80 -15.32 1.01
C ASN A 178 -12.43 -15.17 0.34
N VAL A 179 -11.32 -15.33 1.05
CA VAL A 179 -9.97 -15.24 0.47
C VAL A 179 -9.81 -16.23 -0.70
N PRO A 180 -9.24 -15.82 -1.86
CA PRO A 180 -8.68 -14.50 -2.18
C PRO A 180 -9.67 -13.54 -2.88
N LYS A 181 -10.96 -13.89 -2.96
CA LYS A 181 -12.01 -13.18 -3.71
C LYS A 181 -12.75 -12.14 -2.86
N ILE A 182 -12.01 -11.32 -2.12
CA ILE A 182 -12.60 -10.30 -1.24
C ILE A 182 -13.07 -9.09 -2.05
N ASN A 183 -14.29 -8.61 -1.78
CA ASN A 183 -14.81 -7.37 -2.34
C ASN A 183 -14.45 -6.18 -1.43
N PHE A 184 -13.27 -5.59 -1.65
CA PHE A 184 -12.77 -4.47 -0.85
C PHE A 184 -13.67 -3.23 -0.90
N LYS A 185 -14.38 -2.97 -2.01
CA LYS A 185 -15.31 -1.83 -2.09
C LYS A 185 -16.47 -2.01 -1.11
N VAL A 186 -17.11 -3.17 -1.13
CA VAL A 186 -18.23 -3.51 -0.23
C VAL A 186 -17.77 -3.57 1.22
N LEU A 187 -16.63 -4.19 1.50
CA LEU A 187 -16.04 -4.22 2.84
C LEU A 187 -15.77 -2.79 3.35
N GLY A 188 -15.19 -1.94 2.50
CA GLY A 188 -14.92 -0.54 2.84
C GLY A 188 -16.18 0.19 3.31
N THR A 189 -17.28 0.09 2.55
CA THR A 189 -18.57 0.69 2.91
C THR A 189 -19.10 0.15 4.25
N LYS A 190 -18.98 -1.17 4.50
CA LYS A 190 -19.40 -1.76 5.78
C LYS A 190 -18.58 -1.23 6.96
N VAL A 191 -17.25 -1.15 6.80
CA VAL A 191 -16.36 -0.60 7.83
C VAL A 191 -16.67 0.86 8.09
N ASP A 192 -16.81 1.66 7.03
CA ASP A 192 -17.15 3.08 7.16
C ASP A 192 -18.47 3.27 7.91
N SER A 193 -19.51 2.48 7.58
CA SER A 193 -20.80 2.50 8.29
C SER A 193 -20.67 2.20 9.77
N VAL A 194 -19.91 1.16 10.15
CA VAL A 194 -19.71 0.80 11.56
C VAL A 194 -18.95 1.89 12.32
N LEU A 195 -18.00 2.57 11.67
CA LEU A 195 -17.24 3.64 12.30
C LEU A 195 -18.06 4.93 12.47
N THR A 196 -19.15 5.13 11.72
CA THR A 196 -20.01 6.31 11.84
C THR A 196 -21.19 6.16 12.81
N GLU A 197 -21.43 4.96 13.33
CA GLU A 197 -22.37 4.68 14.44
C GLU A 197 -21.89 5.30 15.76
#